data_AF-A0A3D3G4V2-F1
#
_entry.id   AF-A0A3D3G4V2-F1
#
_cell.length_a   1.000
_cell.length_b   1.000
_cell.length_c   1.000
_cell.angle_alpha   90.00
_cell.angle_beta   90.00
_cell.angle_gamma   90.00
#
_symmetry.space_group_name_H-M   'P 1'
#
loop_
_entity.id
_entity.type
_entity.pdbx_description
1 polymer ?
#
loop_
_entity_poly.entity_id
_entity_poly.type
_entity_poly.pdbx_seq_one_letter_code
_entity_poly.pdbx_strand_id
1 'polypeptide(L)'
;MIEQAKEKAIEVLKRCAKPKGFYASGLPRGYQALWARDSMVTSLGASLMGTIFQAPFQKSLKLLSEHQSELGQIPNAVGSYNRERKSDVTFNSIDSSLWYLIGHQVYAKAYKGQSLLQKQKKNIEKALLWLQYQDPNEDKLLVQQPTMDWQDAFPHKYGRVLN
;
A
#
# COMPACT_ATOMS: atom_id res chain seq x y z
N MET A 1 30.06 7.55 -0.94
CA MET A 1 28.75 8.12 -0.54
C MET A 1 27.57 7.26 -1.01
N ILE A 2 27.51 6.82 -2.28
CA ILE A 2 26.41 5.98 -2.79
C ILE A 2 26.29 4.63 -2.08
N GLU A 3 27.40 3.88 -1.94
CA GLU A 3 27.36 2.57 -1.26
C GLU A 3 26.94 2.68 0.21
N GLN A 4 27.48 3.66 0.93
CA GLN A 4 27.09 3.94 2.32
C GLN A 4 25.59 4.28 2.42
N ALA A 5 25.05 5.08 1.49
CA ALA A 5 23.62 5.40 1.46
C ALA A 5 22.77 4.14 1.21
N LYS A 6 23.20 3.27 0.30
CA LYS A 6 22.56 1.98 0.01
C LYS A 6 22.57 1.05 1.22
N GLU A 7 23.71 0.91 1.90
CA GLU A 7 23.82 0.11 3.13
C GLU A 7 22.86 0.62 4.21
N LYS A 8 22.81 1.94 4.42
CA LYS A 8 21.86 2.55 5.36
C LYS A 8 20.40 2.39 4.96
N ALA A 9 20.08 2.46 3.66
CA ALA A 9 18.73 2.16 3.18
C ALA A 9 18.34 0.70 3.47
N ILE A 10 19.24 -0.25 3.27
CA ILE A 10 19.01 -1.67 3.59
C ILE A 10 18.81 -1.88 5.10
N GLU A 11 19.58 -1.20 5.95
CA GLU A 11 19.36 -1.22 7.41
C GLU A 11 17.95 -0.73 7.77
N VAL A 12 17.46 0.34 7.13
CA VAL A 12 16.10 0.85 7.31
C VAL A 12 15.07 -0.18 6.86
N LEU A 13 15.24 -0.77 5.67
CA LEU A 13 14.33 -1.83 5.17
C LEU A 13 14.22 -3.00 6.16
N LYS A 14 15.35 -3.46 6.70
CA LYS A 14 15.37 -4.52 7.72
C LYS A 14 14.57 -4.13 8.97
N ARG A 15 14.62 -2.87 9.39
CA ARG A 15 13.87 -2.38 10.55
C ARG A 15 12.38 -2.22 10.25
N CYS A 16 12.01 -1.79 9.04
CA CYS A 16 10.62 -1.65 8.59
C CYS A 16 9.94 -2.99 8.34
N ALA A 17 10.69 -4.06 8.05
CA ALA A 17 10.16 -5.41 7.92
C ALA A 17 9.68 -5.92 9.30
N LYS A 18 8.37 -6.03 9.47
CA LYS A 18 7.71 -6.51 10.69
C LYS A 18 6.97 -7.84 10.43
N PRO A 19 6.51 -8.54 11.49
CA PRO A 19 5.84 -9.83 11.33
C PRO A 19 4.62 -9.83 10.39
N LYS A 20 3.90 -8.71 10.30
CA LYS A 20 2.71 -8.50 9.44
C LYS A 20 3.02 -7.91 8.05
N GLY A 21 4.26 -7.52 7.77
CA GLY A 21 4.66 -6.87 6.52
C GLY A 21 5.56 -5.66 6.76
N PHE A 22 5.71 -4.80 5.75
CA PHE A 22 6.45 -3.54 5.88
C PHE A 22 5.60 -2.47 6.57
N TYR A 23 6.11 -1.93 7.67
CA TYR A 23 5.53 -0.78 8.37
C TYR A 23 6.15 0.51 7.84
N ALA A 24 5.44 1.63 8.01
CA ALA A 24 5.90 2.95 7.58
C ALA A 24 7.17 3.43 8.32
N SER A 25 7.47 2.86 9.49
CA SER A 25 8.70 3.15 10.24
C SER A 25 9.34 1.92 10.84
N GLY A 26 10.67 1.89 10.82
CA GLY A 26 11.48 0.89 11.50
C GLY A 26 11.81 1.23 12.96
N LEU A 27 11.46 2.42 13.45
CA LEU A 27 11.80 2.90 14.79
C LEU A 27 10.91 2.24 15.87
N PRO A 28 11.43 1.98 17.09
CA PRO A 28 10.66 1.37 18.18
C PRO A 28 9.38 2.13 18.58
N ARG A 29 9.40 3.46 18.46
CA ARG A 29 8.25 4.35 18.73
C ARG A 29 7.69 5.01 17.47
N GLY A 30 8.02 4.46 16.29
CA GLY A 30 7.48 4.91 15.02
C GLY A 30 6.06 4.37 14.77
N TYR A 31 5.60 4.51 13.53
CA TYR A 31 4.33 3.94 13.08
C TYR A 31 4.26 2.43 13.34
N GLN A 32 3.27 2.00 14.11
CA GLN A 32 3.06 0.60 14.52
C GLN A 32 2.06 -0.16 13.63
N ALA A 33 1.76 0.39 12.45
CA ALA A 33 0.79 -0.16 11.52
C ALA A 33 1.38 -0.25 10.11
N LEU A 34 0.74 -1.08 9.29
CA LEU A 34 1.01 -1.13 7.86
C LEU A 34 0.16 -0.05 7.18
N TRP A 35 0.82 0.88 6.50
CA TRP A 35 0.17 1.87 5.63
C TRP A 35 0.38 1.46 4.18
N ALA A 36 -0.68 1.40 3.38
CA ALA A 36 -0.64 0.79 2.05
C ALA A 36 0.42 1.44 1.16
N ARG A 37 0.41 2.78 1.05
CA ARG A 37 1.39 3.54 0.29
C ARG A 37 2.82 3.26 0.74
N ASP A 38 3.12 3.52 2.01
CA ASP A 38 4.45 3.39 2.59
C ASP A 38 4.98 1.95 2.43
N SER A 39 4.11 0.96 2.66
CA SER A 39 4.45 -0.45 2.53
C SER A 39 4.81 -0.79 1.09
N MET A 40 4.05 -0.30 0.10
CA MET A 40 4.31 -0.56 -1.31
C MET A 40 5.56 0.17 -1.80
N VAL A 41 5.74 1.45 -1.47
CA VAL A 41 6.97 2.21 -1.82
C VAL A 41 8.21 1.54 -1.22
N THR A 42 8.14 1.14 0.06
CA THR A 42 9.20 0.37 0.73
C THR A 42 9.48 -0.94 -0.01
N SER A 43 8.42 -1.63 -0.42
CA SER A 43 8.50 -2.92 -1.11
C SER A 43 9.13 -2.81 -2.50
N LEU A 44 8.90 -1.71 -3.23
CA LEU A 44 9.54 -1.44 -4.52
C LEU A 44 11.06 -1.43 -4.36
N GLY A 45 11.59 -0.63 -3.42
CA GLY A 45 13.03 -0.60 -3.14
C GLY A 45 13.54 -1.95 -2.62
N ALA A 46 12.78 -2.61 -1.74
CA ALA A 46 13.15 -3.90 -1.19
C ALA A 46 13.24 -5.01 -2.25
N SER A 47 12.43 -4.94 -3.30
CA SER A 47 12.42 -5.90 -4.40
C SER A 47 13.71 -5.94 -5.23
N LEU A 48 14.53 -4.88 -5.13
CA LEU A 48 15.83 -4.80 -5.80
C LEU A 48 16.92 -5.60 -5.08
N MET A 49 16.65 -6.11 -3.88
CA MET A 49 17.63 -6.81 -3.04
C MET A 49 17.51 -8.34 -3.13
N GLY A 50 17.04 -8.86 -4.27
CA GLY A 50 16.75 -10.28 -4.42
C GLY A 50 15.65 -10.74 -3.46
N THR A 51 15.73 -11.98 -2.97
CA THR A 51 14.64 -12.60 -2.19
C THR A 51 14.61 -12.25 -0.70
N ILE A 52 15.58 -11.46 -0.20
CA ILE A 52 15.76 -11.13 1.22
C ILE A 52 14.47 -10.55 1.82
N PHE A 53 13.74 -9.75 1.04
CA PHE A 53 12.55 -9.05 1.48
C PHE A 53 11.25 -9.57 0.84
N GLN A 54 11.29 -10.74 0.21
CA GLN A 54 10.12 -11.33 -0.43
C GLN A 54 9.01 -11.61 0.58
N ALA A 55 9.35 -12.18 1.74
CA ALA A 55 8.39 -12.53 2.78
C ALA A 55 7.63 -11.31 3.34
N PRO A 56 8.29 -10.23 3.82
CA PRO A 56 7.55 -9.05 4.30
C PRO A 56 6.72 -8.38 3.20
N PHE A 57 7.19 -8.34 1.94
CA PHE A 57 6.39 -7.81 0.82
C PHE A 57 5.13 -8.67 0.58
N GLN A 58 5.27 -9.99 0.51
CA GLN A 58 4.12 -10.89 0.34
C GLN A 58 3.10 -10.72 1.47
N LYS A 59 3.58 -10.59 2.72
CA LYS A 59 2.73 -10.38 3.90
C LYS A 59 1.99 -9.05 3.83
N SER A 60 2.63 -7.98 3.37
CA SER A 60 1.98 -6.69 3.14
C SER A 60 0.79 -6.81 2.17
N LEU A 61 1.01 -7.43 1.01
CA LEU A 61 -0.04 -7.63 0.00
C LEU A 61 -1.19 -8.50 0.52
N LYS A 62 -0.86 -9.56 1.28
CA LYS A 62 -1.86 -10.42 1.94
C LYS A 62 -2.69 -9.66 2.97
N LEU A 63 -2.04 -8.91 3.86
CA LEU A 63 -2.75 -8.16 4.90
C LEU A 63 -3.72 -7.15 4.29
N LEU A 64 -3.30 -6.44 3.23
CA LEU A 64 -4.17 -5.51 2.50
C LEU A 64 -5.34 -6.20 1.82
N SER A 65 -5.13 -7.40 1.26
CA SER A 65 -6.21 -8.18 0.63
C SER A 65 -7.21 -8.74 1.64
N GLU A 66 -6.72 -9.19 2.80
CA GLU A 66 -7.54 -9.73 3.89
C GLU A 66 -8.48 -8.67 4.50
N HIS A 67 -8.06 -7.39 4.47
CA HIS A 67 -8.82 -6.26 5.00
C HIS A 67 -9.42 -5.38 3.90
N GLN A 68 -9.45 -5.85 2.64
CA GLN A 68 -10.14 -5.17 1.56
C GLN A 68 -11.63 -5.03 1.90
N SER A 69 -12.22 -3.86 1.63
CA SER A 69 -13.65 -3.66 1.85
C SER A 69 -14.48 -4.56 0.94
N GLU A 70 -15.74 -4.80 1.32
CA GLU A 70 -16.66 -5.62 0.53
C GLU A 70 -16.80 -5.11 -0.93
N LEU A 71 -16.84 -3.78 -1.08
CA LEU A 71 -16.95 -3.05 -2.35
C LEU A 71 -15.62 -2.91 -3.11
N GLY A 72 -14.50 -3.35 -2.53
CA GLY A 72 -13.21 -3.44 -3.21
C GLY A 72 -12.16 -2.40 -2.85
N GLN A 73 -12.48 -1.43 -1.99
CA GLN A 73 -11.48 -0.45 -1.53
C GLN A 73 -10.38 -1.15 -0.72
N ILE A 74 -9.12 -0.89 -1.07
CA ILE A 74 -7.98 -1.31 -0.26
C ILE A 74 -7.81 -0.32 0.90
N PRO A 75 -7.63 -0.80 2.15
CA PRO A 75 -7.45 0.08 3.30
C PRO A 75 -6.19 0.94 3.17
N ASN A 76 -6.25 2.17 3.67
CA ASN A 76 -5.10 3.05 3.82
C ASN A 76 -4.13 2.50 4.88
N ALA A 77 -4.66 2.02 6.01
CA ALA A 77 -3.85 1.46 7.09
C ALA A 77 -4.53 0.28 7.78
N VAL A 78 -3.72 -0.68 8.25
CA VAL A 78 -4.14 -1.85 9.03
C VAL A 78 -3.26 -2.01 10.27
N GLY A 79 -3.90 -2.16 11.44
CA GLY A 79 -3.25 -2.37 12.73
C GLY A 79 -3.06 -1.10 13.58
N SER A 80 -3.69 0.02 13.20
CA SER A 80 -3.72 1.25 14.00
C SER A 80 -5.13 1.48 14.51
N TYR A 81 -5.39 1.10 15.77
CA TYR A 81 -6.73 1.25 16.36
C TYR A 81 -7.08 2.71 16.59
N ASN A 82 -8.16 3.16 15.95
CA ASN A 82 -8.73 4.48 16.14
C ASN A 82 -9.99 4.39 17.03
N ARG A 83 -10.02 5.21 18.11
CA ARG A 83 -11.12 5.18 19.10
C ARG A 83 -12.45 5.71 18.55
N GLU A 84 -12.42 6.71 17.68
CA GLU A 84 -13.63 7.32 17.12
C GLU A 84 -14.29 6.37 16.12
N ARG A 85 -13.50 5.77 15.22
CA ARG A 85 -13.96 4.78 14.24
C ARG A 85 -14.21 3.40 14.86
N LYS A 86 -13.71 3.14 16.08
CA LYS A 86 -13.72 1.84 16.77
C LYS A 86 -13.18 0.70 15.89
N SER A 87 -12.12 0.97 15.13
CA SER A 87 -11.54 0.03 14.16
C SER A 87 -10.03 0.18 14.08
N ASP A 88 -9.33 -0.93 13.80
CA ASP A 88 -7.91 -0.98 13.47
C ASP A 88 -7.61 -0.91 11.97
N VAL A 89 -8.66 -0.78 11.16
CA VAL A 89 -8.60 -0.61 9.71
C VAL A 89 -9.07 0.81 9.37
N THR A 90 -8.24 1.53 8.63
CA THR A 90 -8.56 2.87 8.15
C THR A 90 -8.66 2.84 6.64
N PHE A 91 -9.81 3.28 6.12
CA PHE A 91 -10.05 3.54 4.71
C PHE A 91 -9.89 5.05 4.43
N ASN A 92 -10.51 5.55 3.36
CA ASN A 92 -10.51 6.97 2.97
C ASN A 92 -9.24 7.45 2.25
N SER A 93 -8.64 6.58 1.44
CA SER A 93 -7.65 6.96 0.44
C SER A 93 -7.98 6.25 -0.88
N ILE A 94 -7.73 6.95 -1.99
CA ILE A 94 -7.82 6.37 -3.35
C ILE A 94 -6.50 5.68 -3.72
N ASP A 95 -5.39 6.31 -3.35
CA ASP A 95 -4.07 5.87 -3.77
C ASP A 95 -3.60 4.58 -3.07
N SER A 96 -4.20 4.19 -1.95
CA SER A 96 -3.98 2.86 -1.34
C SER A 96 -4.25 1.72 -2.33
N SER A 97 -5.34 1.82 -3.10
CA SER A 97 -5.75 0.81 -4.09
C SER A 97 -4.81 0.84 -5.30
N LEU A 98 -4.37 2.02 -5.73
CA LEU A 98 -3.39 2.18 -6.81
C LEU A 98 -2.03 1.56 -6.44
N TRP A 99 -1.51 1.91 -5.26
CA TRP A 99 -0.24 1.36 -4.75
C TRP A 99 -0.29 -0.14 -4.57
N TYR A 100 -1.42 -0.69 -4.10
CA TYR A 100 -1.63 -2.13 -3.99
C TYR A 100 -1.54 -2.85 -5.35
N LEU A 101 -2.16 -2.30 -6.40
CA LEU A 101 -2.09 -2.86 -7.75
C LEU A 101 -0.66 -2.82 -8.31
N ILE A 102 0.04 -1.68 -8.13
CA ILE A 102 1.45 -1.54 -8.50
C ILE A 102 2.30 -2.55 -7.74
N GLY A 103 2.09 -2.70 -6.43
CA GLY A 103 2.81 -3.63 -5.57
C GLY A 103 2.66 -5.08 -6.04
N HIS A 104 1.47 -5.48 -6.46
CA HIS A 104 1.23 -6.80 -7.04
C HIS A 104 2.04 -7.05 -8.31
N GLN A 105 2.04 -6.08 -9.22
CA GLN A 105 2.80 -6.17 -10.46
C GLN A 105 4.31 -6.23 -10.21
N VAL A 106 4.82 -5.42 -9.28
CA VAL A 106 6.24 -5.40 -8.88
C VAL A 106 6.63 -6.72 -8.21
N TYR A 107 5.81 -7.22 -7.27
CA TYR A 107 6.05 -8.50 -6.60
C TYR A 107 6.12 -9.65 -7.61
N ALA A 108 5.18 -9.70 -8.55
CA ALA A 108 5.14 -10.75 -9.57
C ALA A 108 6.39 -10.73 -10.46
N LYS A 109 6.83 -9.55 -10.91
CA LYS A 109 8.06 -9.38 -11.69
C LYS A 109 9.32 -9.75 -10.89
N ALA A 110 9.48 -9.23 -9.68
CA ALA A 110 10.70 -9.41 -8.89
C ALA A 110 10.91 -10.85 -8.43
N TYR A 111 9.84 -11.58 -8.11
CA TYR A 111 9.94 -12.90 -7.48
C TYR A 111 9.37 -14.04 -8.31
N LYS A 112 9.08 -13.81 -9.61
CA LYS A 112 8.37 -14.76 -10.48
C LYS A 112 7.04 -15.24 -9.83
N GLY A 113 6.40 -14.32 -9.10
CA GLY A 113 5.34 -14.59 -8.13
C GLY A 113 3.94 -14.73 -8.72
N GLN A 114 3.78 -15.33 -9.90
CA GLN A 114 2.49 -15.44 -10.59
C GLN A 114 1.41 -16.15 -9.76
N SER A 115 1.82 -17.02 -8.84
CA SER A 115 0.91 -17.71 -7.93
C SER A 115 0.20 -16.76 -6.94
N LEU A 116 0.81 -15.63 -6.55
CA LEU A 116 0.16 -14.66 -5.67
C LEU A 116 -0.91 -13.88 -6.43
N LEU A 117 -0.62 -13.43 -7.66
CA LEU A 117 -1.61 -12.79 -8.53
C LEU A 117 -2.82 -13.68 -8.75
N GLN A 118 -2.61 -14.97 -9.04
CA GLN A 118 -3.71 -15.90 -9.25
C GLN A 118 -4.55 -16.10 -7.97
N LYS A 119 -3.89 -16.18 -6.81
CA LYS A 119 -4.58 -16.33 -5.51
C LYS A 119 -5.42 -15.11 -5.16
N GLN A 120 -4.95 -13.91 -5.49
CA GLN A 120 -5.59 -12.64 -5.14
C GLN A 120 -6.28 -11.97 -6.33
N LYS A 121 -6.53 -12.72 -7.42
CA LYS A 121 -7.17 -12.23 -8.65
C LYS A 121 -8.49 -11.53 -8.35
N LYS A 122 -9.35 -12.14 -7.53
CA LYS A 122 -10.64 -11.54 -7.12
C LYS A 122 -10.46 -10.22 -6.37
N ASN A 123 -9.46 -10.12 -5.49
CA ASN A 123 -9.17 -8.88 -4.76
C ASN A 123 -8.68 -7.78 -5.72
N ILE A 124 -7.81 -8.14 -6.66
CA ILE A 124 -7.29 -7.24 -7.70
C ILE A 124 -8.42 -6.72 -8.58
N GLU A 125 -9.29 -7.60 -9.08
CA GLU A 125 -10.47 -7.24 -9.89
C GLU A 125 -11.41 -6.32 -9.12
N LYS A 126 -11.68 -6.60 -7.85
CA LYS A 126 -12.49 -5.71 -6.99
C LYS A 126 -11.84 -4.34 -6.78
N ALA A 127 -10.52 -4.26 -6.59
CA ALA A 127 -9.82 -2.99 -6.42
C ALA A 127 -9.88 -2.15 -7.72
N LEU A 128 -9.69 -2.80 -8.87
CA LEU A 128 -9.86 -2.16 -10.18
C LEU A 128 -11.29 -1.66 -10.39
N LEU A 129 -12.29 -2.48 -10.06
CA LEU A 129 -13.69 -2.09 -10.17
C LEU A 129 -14.02 -0.89 -9.24
N TRP A 130 -13.53 -0.92 -8.00
CA TRP A 130 -13.70 0.19 -7.06
C TRP A 130 -13.10 1.50 -7.58
N LEU A 131 -11.91 1.43 -8.20
CA LEU A 131 -11.26 2.57 -8.84
C LEU A 131 -12.05 3.10 -10.04
N GLN A 132 -12.67 2.22 -10.84
CA GLN A 132 -13.54 2.65 -11.95
C GLN A 132 -14.74 3.48 -11.45
N TYR A 133 -15.29 3.15 -10.28
CA TYR A 133 -16.35 3.98 -9.67
C TYR A 133 -15.86 5.34 -9.18
N GLN A 134 -14.54 5.59 -9.12
CA GLN A 134 -13.98 6.91 -8.80
C GLN A 134 -13.79 7.78 -10.04
N ASP A 135 -14.17 7.32 -11.23
CA ASP A 135 -14.19 8.09 -12.49
C ASP A 135 -15.64 8.42 -12.89
N PRO A 136 -16.30 9.38 -12.22
CA PRO A 136 -17.70 9.71 -12.50
C PRO A 136 -17.92 10.39 -13.86
N ASN A 137 -16.85 10.84 -14.54
CA ASN A 137 -16.94 11.48 -15.85
C ASN A 137 -16.61 10.51 -17.01
N GLU A 138 -16.25 9.27 -16.69
CA GLU A 138 -15.74 8.26 -17.62
C GLU A 138 -14.55 8.75 -18.49
N ASP A 139 -13.78 9.74 -18.00
CA ASP A 139 -12.68 10.37 -18.73
C ASP A 139 -11.32 9.74 -18.39
N LYS A 140 -11.33 8.63 -17.67
CA LYS A 140 -10.15 7.89 -17.16
C LYS A 140 -9.35 8.67 -16.14
N LEU A 141 -9.92 9.72 -15.55
CA LEU A 141 -9.33 10.47 -14.46
C LEU A 141 -10.11 10.21 -13.17
N LEU A 142 -9.41 9.70 -12.16
CA LEU A 142 -10.01 9.45 -10.87
C LEU A 142 -10.25 10.79 -10.15
N VAL A 143 -11.46 10.99 -9.66
CA VAL A 143 -11.85 12.13 -8.85
C VAL A 143 -11.55 11.82 -7.39
N GLN A 144 -10.92 12.77 -6.72
CA GLN A 144 -10.50 12.64 -5.34
C GLN A 144 -11.19 13.68 -4.46
N GLN A 145 -11.65 13.27 -3.27
CA GLN A 145 -12.12 14.21 -2.26
C GLN A 145 -10.94 14.76 -1.44
N PRO A 146 -11.13 15.87 -0.71
CA PRO A 146 -10.12 16.37 0.22
C PRO A 146 -9.62 15.26 1.16
N THR A 147 -8.31 15.25 1.45
CA THR A 147 -7.65 14.29 2.37
C THR A 147 -7.68 12.81 1.96
N MET A 148 -8.07 12.48 0.72
CA MET A 148 -8.11 11.10 0.21
C MET A 148 -6.86 10.65 -0.58
N ASP A 149 -5.73 11.33 -0.41
CA ASP A 149 -4.44 10.98 -1.03
C ASP A 149 -3.29 10.92 -0.01
N TRP A 150 -2.09 11.25 -0.47
CA TRP A 150 -0.88 11.29 0.33
C TRP A 150 -0.78 12.44 1.31
N GLN A 151 -1.60 13.47 1.12
CA GLN A 151 -1.70 14.61 1.99
C GLN A 151 -3.03 14.54 2.77
N ASP A 152 -3.16 13.48 3.56
CA ASP A 152 -4.36 13.13 4.33
C ASP A 152 -4.63 14.06 5.54
N ALA A 153 -3.73 15.01 5.82
CA ALA A 153 -3.84 15.94 6.95
C ALA A 153 -4.20 17.40 6.56
N PHE A 154 -4.25 17.74 5.27
CA PHE A 154 -4.54 19.11 4.83
C PHE A 154 -5.92 19.20 4.15
N PRO A 155 -6.88 19.97 4.71
CA PRO A 155 -8.26 20.04 4.21
C PRO A 155 -8.44 20.82 2.89
N HIS A 156 -7.42 20.90 2.02
CA HIS A 156 -7.48 21.69 0.80
C HIS A 156 -7.39 20.85 -0.48
N LYS A 157 -8.41 21.08 -1.32
CA LYS A 157 -8.53 20.91 -2.79
C LYS A 157 -9.61 19.90 -3.19
N TYR A 158 -10.73 20.44 -3.67
CA TYR A 158 -11.48 19.78 -4.74
C TYR A 158 -10.63 19.86 -6.02
N GLY A 159 -10.46 18.75 -6.73
CA GLY A 159 -9.70 18.74 -7.98
C GLY A 159 -9.66 17.37 -8.65
N ARG A 160 -9.40 17.36 -9.96
CA ARG A 160 -8.99 16.14 -10.70
C ARG A 160 -7.47 16.07 -10.64
N VAL A 161 -6.93 14.95 -10.18
CA VAL A 161 -5.47 14.72 -10.19
C VAL A 161 -5.14 13.76 -11.34
N LEU A 162 -4.02 14.04 -12.02
CA LEU A 162 -3.40 13.05 -12.89
C LEU A 162 -2.80 11.98 -11.98
N ASN A 163 -3.35 10.77 -12.02
CA ASN A 163 -2.71 9.59 -11.45
C ASN A 163 -1.83 8.92 -12.51
#